data_AF-A0A1G8S7C2-F1
#
_entry.id   AF-A0A1G8S7C2-F1
#
_cell.length_a   1.000
_cell.length_b   1.000
_cell.length_c   1.000
_cell.angle_alpha   90.00
_cell.angle_beta   90.00
_cell.angle_gamma   90.00
#
_symmetry.space_group_name_H-M   'P 1'
#
loop_
_entity.id
_entity.type
_entity.pdbx_description
1 polymer ?
#
loop_
_entity_poly.entity_id
_entity_poly.type
_entity_poly.pdbx_seq_one_letter_code
_entity_poly.pdbx_strand_id
1 'polypeptide(L)'
;MRWNRISIKMGASIIFLLLTILLPLGFVIDQVVYGFYVDEEKQEMEKLSSRYASAIAHSNNRMMVQMVTTMADFSQIPLYVTDEEGQIIANAGVPGITVGSSIS
;
A
#
# COMPACT_ATOMS: atom_id res chain seq x y z
N MET A 1 50.00 20.11 8.11
CA MET A 1 50.13 18.64 7.99
C MET A 1 50.33 18.27 6.53
N ARG A 2 51.46 17.64 6.17
CA ARG A 2 51.71 17.18 4.79
C ARG A 2 50.93 15.87 4.57
N TRP A 3 49.80 15.99 3.89
CA TRP A 3 48.96 14.85 3.53
C TRP A 3 49.71 13.92 2.57
N ASN A 4 49.93 12.67 2.99
CA ASN A 4 50.65 11.69 2.20
C ASN A 4 49.75 11.16 1.07
N ARG A 5 50.13 11.44 -0.18
CA ARG A 5 49.34 11.14 -1.38
C ARG A 5 49.01 9.64 -1.52
N ILE A 6 49.88 8.78 -0.99
CA ILE A 6 49.73 7.31 -1.00
C ILE A 6 48.61 6.88 -0.05
N SER A 7 48.59 7.42 1.18
CA SER A 7 47.57 7.10 2.18
C SER A 7 46.17 7.50 1.72
N ILE A 8 46.05 8.63 1.02
CA ILE A 8 44.78 9.09 0.43
C ILE A 8 44.31 8.15 -0.67
N LYS A 9 45.21 7.74 -1.57
CA LYS A 9 44.85 6.83 -2.67
C LYS A 9 44.37 5.47 -2.16
N MET A 10 45.02 4.94 -1.12
CA MET A 10 44.64 3.65 -0.51
C MET A 10 43.30 3.76 0.23
N GLY A 11 43.07 4.84 0.98
CA GLY A 11 41.79 5.09 1.64
C GLY A 11 40.65 5.26 0.62
N ALA A 12 40.90 6.03 -0.45
CA ALA A 12 39.93 6.24 -1.51
C ALA A 12 39.57 4.93 -2.22
N SER A 13 40.52 4.05 -2.52
CA SER A 13 40.23 2.76 -3.17
C SER A 13 39.37 1.84 -2.30
N ILE A 14 39.59 1.84 -0.97
CA ILE A 14 38.79 1.03 -0.04
C ILE A 14 37.36 1.56 0.03
N ILE A 15 37.20 2.88 0.14
CA ILE A 15 35.88 3.54 0.13
C ILE A 15 35.15 3.27 -1.18
N PHE A 16 35.86 3.32 -2.31
CA PHE A 16 35.28 3.05 -3.63
C PHE A 16 34.78 1.61 -3.74
N LEU A 17 35.60 0.64 -3.31
CA LEU A 17 35.21 -0.77 -3.28
C LEU A 17 33.98 -0.99 -2.39
N LEU A 18 33.94 -0.34 -1.23
CA LEU A 18 32.81 -0.43 -0.30
C LEU A 18 31.55 0.17 -0.92
N LEU A 19 31.64 1.33 -1.56
CA LEU A 19 30.51 1.95 -2.26
C LEU A 19 30.00 1.09 -3.41
N THR A 20 30.90 0.46 -4.17
CA THR A 20 30.53 -0.47 -5.25
C THR A 20 29.72 -1.65 -4.75
N ILE A 21 29.92 -2.10 -3.51
CA ILE A 21 29.13 -3.19 -2.91
C ILE A 21 27.88 -2.64 -2.23
N LEU A 22 27.98 -1.53 -1.51
CA LEU A 22 26.92 -1.00 -0.67
C LEU A 22 25.78 -0.39 -1.50
N LEU A 23 26.09 0.30 -2.60
CA LEU A 23 25.08 0.93 -3.45
C LEU A 23 24.14 -0.09 -4.11
N PRO A 24 24.62 -1.15 -4.78
CA PRO A 24 23.74 -2.20 -5.29
C PRO A 24 22.95 -2.90 -4.19
N LEU A 25 23.56 -3.13 -3.02
CA LEU A 25 22.86 -3.79 -1.92
C LEU A 25 21.65 -2.99 -1.44
N GLY A 26 21.82 -1.68 -1.26
CA GLY A 26 20.72 -0.79 -0.86
C GLY A 26 19.61 -0.77 -1.91
N PHE A 27 19.98 -0.72 -3.19
CA PHE A 27 19.02 -0.76 -4.29
C PHE A 27 18.24 -2.09 -4.35
N VAL A 28 18.92 -3.22 -4.18
CA VAL A 28 18.26 -4.54 -4.17
C VAL A 28 17.31 -4.66 -2.99
N ILE A 29 17.68 -4.19 -1.80
CA ILE A 29 16.80 -4.19 -0.63
C ILE A 29 15.55 -3.36 -0.91
N ASP A 30 15.71 -2.15 -1.46
CA ASP A 30 14.59 -1.28 -1.80
C ASP A 30 13.65 -1.94 -2.84
N GLN A 31 14.21 -2.50 -3.91
CA GLN A 31 13.45 -3.18 -4.96
C GLN A 31 12.70 -4.42 -4.44
N VAL A 32 13.36 -5.23 -3.60
CA VAL A 32 12.76 -6.44 -3.02
C VAL A 32 11.68 -6.04 -2.01
N VAL A 33 11.97 -5.14 -1.08
CA VAL A 33 10.99 -4.74 -0.06
C VAL A 33 9.80 -4.04 -0.72
N TYR A 34 10.02 -3.08 -1.61
CA TYR A 34 8.93 -2.35 -2.26
C TYR A 34 8.14 -3.25 -3.20
N GLY A 35 8.82 -4.05 -4.03
CA GLY A 35 8.16 -4.96 -4.97
C GLY A 35 7.30 -6.00 -4.25
N PHE A 36 7.84 -6.69 -3.25
CA PHE A 36 7.08 -7.69 -2.52
C PHE A 36 5.99 -7.07 -1.65
N TYR A 37 6.29 -6.03 -0.87
CA TYR A 37 5.33 -5.48 0.07
C TYR A 37 4.13 -4.83 -0.64
N VAL A 38 4.39 -4.04 -1.69
CA VAL A 38 3.32 -3.35 -2.42
C VAL A 38 2.48 -4.33 -3.24
N ASP A 39 3.08 -5.34 -3.87
CA ASP A 39 2.32 -6.30 -4.66
C ASP A 39 1.50 -7.25 -3.77
N GLU A 40 2.04 -7.65 -2.62
CA GLU A 40 1.32 -8.53 -1.69
C GLU A 40 0.16 -7.79 -1.00
N GLU A 41 0.38 -6.55 -0.54
CA GLU A 41 -0.67 -5.72 0.05
C GLU A 41 -1.79 -5.42 -0.96
N LYS A 42 -1.45 -5.12 -2.23
CA LYS A 42 -2.44 -4.94 -3.29
C LYS A 42 -3.25 -6.21 -3.57
N GLN A 43 -2.59 -7.37 -3.67
CA GLN A 43 -3.28 -8.64 -3.89
C GLN A 43 -4.20 -9.01 -2.73
N GLU A 44 -3.76 -8.78 -1.50
CA GLU A 44 -4.57 -9.01 -0.32
C GLU A 44 -5.80 -8.07 -0.30
N MET A 45 -5.59 -6.79 -0.62
CA MET A 45 -6.66 -5.80 -0.69
C MET A 45 -7.68 -6.12 -1.79
N GLU A 46 -7.23 -6.57 -2.97
CA GLU A 46 -8.11 -7.02 -4.06
C GLU A 46 -8.91 -8.27 -3.69
N LYS A 47 -8.27 -9.23 -3.03
CA LYS A 47 -8.93 -10.45 -2.54
C LYS A 47 -9.97 -10.13 -1.48
N LEU A 48 -9.67 -9.22 -0.58
CA LEU A 48 -10.57 -8.81 0.50
C LEU A 48 -11.75 -8.01 -0.04
N SER A 49 -11.51 -7.04 -0.94
CA SER A 49 -12.57 -6.27 -1.58
C SER A 49 -13.51 -7.16 -2.40
N SER A 50 -12.97 -8.11 -3.17
CA SER A 50 -13.76 -9.08 -3.93
C SER A 50 -14.64 -9.95 -3.04
N ARG A 51 -14.13 -10.39 -1.88
CA ARG A 51 -14.90 -11.16 -0.89
C ARG A 51 -16.06 -10.35 -0.31
N TYR A 52 -15.82 -9.10 0.08
CA TYR A 52 -16.89 -8.24 0.59
C TYR A 52 -17.92 -7.90 -0.48
N ALA A 53 -17.49 -7.56 -1.70
CA ALA A 53 -18.38 -7.32 -2.83
C ALA A 53 -19.25 -8.56 -3.11
N SER A 54 -18.65 -9.75 -3.12
CA SER A 54 -19.38 -11.00 -3.31
C SER A 54 -20.38 -11.26 -2.19
N ALA A 55 -20.02 -11.03 -0.93
CA ALA A 55 -20.92 -11.21 0.21
C ALA A 55 -22.12 -10.25 0.17
N ILE A 56 -21.87 -8.98 -0.20
CA ILE A 56 -22.92 -7.98 -0.37
C ILE A 56 -23.85 -8.38 -1.52
N ALA A 57 -23.30 -8.72 -2.70
CA ALA A 57 -24.06 -9.11 -3.88
C ALA A 57 -24.94 -10.35 -3.65
N HIS A 58 -24.44 -11.38 -2.95
CA HIS A 58 -25.22 -12.59 -2.68
C HIS A 58 -26.32 -12.38 -1.65
N SER A 59 -26.15 -11.46 -0.70
CA SER A 59 -27.14 -11.19 0.34
C SER A 59 -28.26 -10.25 -0.11
N ASN A 60 -28.01 -9.39 -1.11
CA ASN A 60 -28.87 -8.30 -1.59
C ASN A 60 -29.61 -7.54 -0.46
N ASN A 61 -28.97 -7.44 0.71
CA ASN A 61 -29.59 -6.95 1.93
C ASN A 61 -28.78 -5.78 2.48
N ARG A 62 -29.44 -4.64 2.72
CA ARG A 62 -28.83 -3.44 3.32
C ARG A 62 -28.18 -3.71 4.68
N MET A 63 -28.63 -4.74 5.40
CA MET A 63 -28.01 -5.19 6.64
C MET A 63 -26.58 -5.68 6.43
N MET A 64 -26.27 -6.31 5.28
CA MET A 64 -24.93 -6.80 5.00
C MET A 64 -23.96 -5.65 4.70
N VAL A 65 -24.41 -4.63 3.97
CA VAL A 65 -23.65 -3.40 3.75
C VAL A 65 -23.29 -2.77 5.10
N GLN A 66 -24.27 -2.60 5.98
CA GLN A 66 -24.05 -2.01 7.31
C GLN A 66 -23.11 -2.85 8.19
N MET A 67 -23.19 -4.18 8.10
CA MET A 67 -22.28 -5.07 8.83
C MET A 67 -20.83 -4.94 8.34
N VAL A 68 -20.62 -4.88 7.02
CA VAL A 68 -19.30 -4.68 6.43
C VAL A 68 -18.74 -3.31 6.78
N THR A 69 -19.55 -2.25 6.71
CA THR A 69 -19.14 -0.89 7.09
C THR A 69 -18.76 -0.81 8.57
N THR A 70 -19.55 -1.40 9.47
CA THR A 70 -19.24 -1.43 10.91
C THR A 70 -17.94 -2.18 11.19
N MET A 71 -17.70 -3.28 10.46
CA MET A 71 -16.48 -4.06 10.61
C MET A 71 -15.25 -3.29 10.12
N ALA A 72 -15.39 -2.54 9.03
CA ALA A 72 -14.35 -1.66 8.49
C ALA A 72 -14.03 -0.49 9.43
N ASP A 73 -15.04 0.13 10.04
CA ASP A 73 -14.87 1.16 11.06
C ASP A 73 -14.13 0.61 12.29
N PHE A 74 -14.48 -0.60 12.73
CA PHE A 74 -13.82 -1.25 13.88
C PHE A 74 -12.36 -1.66 13.58
N SER A 75 -12.10 -2.17 12.38
CA SER A 75 -10.74 -2.55 11.96
C SER A 75 -9.89 -1.36 11.53
N GLN A 76 -10.46 -0.15 11.49
CA GLN A 76 -9.83 1.07 10.96
C GLN A 76 -9.34 0.91 9.52
N ILE A 77 -9.98 0.02 8.75
CA ILE A 77 -9.67 -0.18 7.33
C ILE A 77 -10.59 0.74 6.53
N PRO A 78 -10.04 1.74 5.81
CA PRO A 78 -10.86 2.66 5.03
C PRO A 78 -11.57 1.91 3.89
N LEU A 79 -12.88 2.04 3.81
CA LEU A 79 -13.71 1.34 2.83
C LEU A 79 -14.87 2.22 2.39
N TYR A 80 -15.23 2.17 1.10
CA TYR A 80 -16.48 2.71 0.59
C TYR A 80 -17.18 1.65 -0.27
N VAL A 81 -18.50 1.73 -0.34
CA VAL A 81 -19.34 0.82 -1.13
C VAL A 81 -20.13 1.67 -2.12
N THR A 82 -20.16 1.24 -3.39
CA THR A 82 -20.94 1.87 -4.46
C THR A 82 -22.04 0.96 -4.97
N ASP A 83 -23.12 1.56 -5.45
CA ASP A 83 -24.18 0.88 -6.21
C ASP A 83 -23.77 0.67 -7.68
N GLU A 84 -24.60 -0.04 -8.45
CA GLU A 84 -24.42 -0.29 -9.89
C GLU A 84 -24.30 1.00 -10.71
N GLU A 85 -24.95 2.10 -10.27
CA GLU A 85 -24.86 3.42 -10.89
C GLU A 85 -23.66 4.26 -10.40
N GLY A 86 -22.75 3.68 -9.60
CA GLY A 86 -21.57 4.39 -9.09
C GLY A 86 -21.87 5.40 -7.97
N GLN A 87 -23.06 5.32 -7.37
CA GLN A 87 -23.42 6.12 -6.20
C GLN A 87 -22.84 5.50 -4.92
N ILE A 88 -22.22 6.31 -4.08
CA ILE A 88 -21.67 5.84 -2.81
C ILE A 88 -22.81 5.58 -1.81
N ILE A 89 -23.00 4.32 -1.44
CA ILE A 89 -24.05 3.88 -0.50
C ILE A 89 -23.55 3.72 0.93
N ALA A 90 -22.23 3.56 1.12
CA ALA A 90 -21.61 3.52 2.44
C ALA A 90 -20.16 4.03 2.40
N ASN A 91 -19.71 4.65 3.48
CA ASN A 91 -18.33 5.06 3.70
C ASN A 91 -17.93 4.79 5.15
N ALA A 92 -16.83 4.06 5.33
CA ALA A 92 -16.11 3.84 6.56
C ALA A 92 -14.72 4.50 6.45
N GLY A 93 -14.61 5.76 6.88
CA GLY A 93 -13.32 6.42 7.10
C GLY A 93 -12.53 6.89 5.88
N VAL A 94 -13.08 6.89 4.66
CA VAL A 94 -12.40 7.44 3.47
C VAL A 94 -12.58 8.96 3.39
N PRO A 95 -11.52 9.78 3.53
CA PRO A 95 -11.63 11.23 3.47
C PRO A 95 -12.02 11.72 2.07
N GLY A 96 -12.94 12.67 1.97
CA GLY A 96 -13.38 13.25 0.70
C GLY A 96 -14.46 12.46 -0.05
N ILE A 97 -14.88 11.31 0.49
CA ILE A 97 -16.00 10.52 -0.03
C ILE A 97 -17.24 10.79 0.83
N THR A 98 -18.36 11.17 0.22
CA THR A 98 -19.62 11.39 0.93
C THR A 98 -20.67 10.36 0.53
N VAL A 99 -21.42 9.85 1.48
CA VAL A 99 -22.56 8.97 1.17
C VAL A 99 -23.59 9.76 0.36
N GLY A 100 -24.00 9.24 -0.78
CA GLY A 100 -24.91 9.89 -1.73
C GLY A 100 -24.25 10.73 -2.83
N SER A 101 -22.92 10.89 -2.84
CA SER A 101 -22.22 11.42 -4.02
C SER A 101 -21.97 10.33 -5.06
N SER A 102 -22.00 10.68 -6.34
CA SER A 102 -21.58 9.82 -7.44
C SER A 102 -20.10 10.06 -7.72
N ILE A 103 -19.32 8.98 -7.84
CA ILE A 103 -17.94 9.04 -8.31
C ILE A 103 -18.02 8.90 -9.83
N SER A 104 -18.01 10.04 -10.53
CA SER A 104 -18.01 10.09 -12.00
C SER A 104 -16.70 10.65 -12.52
#